data_AF-A0AA38CJY0-F1
#
_entry.id   AF-A0AA38CJY0-F1
#
_cell.length_a   1.000
_cell.length_b   1.000
_cell.length_c   1.000
_cell.angle_alpha   90.00
_cell.angle_beta   90.00
_cell.angle_gamma   90.00
#
_symmetry.space_group_name_H-M   'P 1'
#
loop_
_entity.id
_entity.type
_entity.pdbx_description
1 polymer ?
#
loop_
_entity_poly.entity_id
_entity_poly.type
_entity_poly.pdbx_seq_one_letter_code
_entity_poly.pdbx_strand_id
1 'polypeptide(L)'
;MDHTYPEGATPQQRRRLRIIVAKYVIIEQVLYRKAFDGMLLRCVDTEESKKILHESHSGICGGHFGGHATTRKIHRMGYFWPTLEHDAVEFVHRCHKCQEFSHEIHMPAQALQPIATPWPFSTWGLDLIGKFSPSSTDGHNFIITATEYFTKWVEAMPLTTVPGSVIAKFILNQIICRYGIPQIIISDNGTSFKNEE
;
A
#
# COMPACT_ATOMS: atom_id res chain seq x y z
N MET A 1 25.94 39.05 25.41
CA MET A 1 26.25 38.39 24.12
C MET A 1 27.14 39.33 23.36
N ASP A 2 28.38 38.92 23.06
CA ASP A 2 29.25 39.72 22.20
C ASP A 2 28.61 39.89 20.82
N HIS A 3 28.51 41.13 20.37
CA HIS A 3 27.92 41.48 19.07
C HIS A 3 28.90 41.24 17.91
N THR A 4 29.57 40.09 17.92
CA THR A 4 30.55 39.68 16.91
C THR A 4 29.83 39.02 15.73
N TYR A 5 30.27 39.34 14.52
CA TYR A 5 29.76 38.77 13.26
C TYR A 5 30.91 38.09 12.52
N PRO A 6 30.62 37.12 11.64
CA PRO A 6 31.64 36.54 10.77
C PRO A 6 32.36 37.62 9.97
N GLU A 7 33.67 37.43 9.78
CA GLU A 7 34.51 38.33 9.00
C GLU A 7 34.00 38.43 7.56
N GLY A 8 33.93 39.64 7.00
CA GLY A 8 33.37 39.89 5.66
C GLY A 8 31.83 39.89 5.55
N ALA A 9 31.09 39.68 6.65
CA ALA A 9 29.61 39.67 6.58
C ALA A 9 29.03 41.04 6.17
N THR A 10 28.21 41.06 5.11
CA THR A 10 27.53 42.26 4.62
C THR A 10 26.46 42.76 5.60
N PRO A 11 26.04 44.04 5.53
CA PRO A 11 24.96 44.55 6.38
C PRO A 11 23.66 43.72 6.30
N GLN A 12 23.33 43.19 5.13
CA GLN A 12 22.18 42.32 4.92
C GLN A 12 22.34 40.97 5.62
N GLN A 13 23.51 40.35 5.52
CA GLN A 13 23.82 39.08 6.21
C GLN A 13 23.79 39.26 7.73
N ARG A 14 24.37 40.34 8.26
CA ARG A 14 24.33 40.66 9.70
C ARG A 14 22.88 40.83 10.19
N ARG A 15 22.03 41.53 9.43
CA ARG A 15 20.61 41.67 9.74
C ARG A 15 19.89 40.32 9.75
N ARG A 16 20.13 39.47 8.75
CA ARG A 16 19.55 38.12 8.68
C ARG A 16 19.99 37.25 9.85
N LEU A 17 21.28 37.27 10.20
CA LEU A 17 21.83 36.53 11.34
C LEU A 17 21.18 36.95 12.66
N ARG A 18 20.98 38.25 12.91
CA ARG A 18 20.26 38.72 14.12
C ARG A 18 18.87 38.09 14.26
N ILE A 19 18.12 38.03 13.16
CA ILE A 19 16.76 37.46 13.14
C ILE A 19 16.80 35.94 13.39
N ILE A 20 17.78 35.24 12.82
CA ILE A 20 17.93 33.79 13.01
C ILE A 20 18.35 33.49 14.44
N VAL A 21 19.43 34.13 14.93
CA VAL A 21 20.02 33.90 16.25
C VAL A 21 19.04 34.23 17.38
N ALA A 22 18.14 35.20 17.21
CA ALA A 22 17.10 35.52 18.19
C ALA A 22 16.19 34.31 18.53
N LYS A 23 16.09 33.34 17.61
CA LYS A 23 15.35 32.09 17.80
C LYS A 23 16.12 31.05 18.63
N TYR A 24 17.34 31.34 19.03
CA TYR A 24 18.20 30.41 19.76
C TYR A 24 18.62 30.98 21.12
N VAL A 25 18.99 30.09 22.03
CA VAL A 25 19.56 30.40 23.34
C VAL A 25 20.57 29.33 23.71
N ILE A 26 21.62 29.72 24.43
CA ILE A 26 22.59 28.77 24.99
C ILE A 26 22.32 28.69 26.50
N ILE A 27 22.15 27.47 27.00
CA ILE A 27 21.98 27.17 28.43
C ILE A 27 22.99 26.08 28.76
N GLU A 28 23.85 26.32 29.73
CA GLU A 28 24.87 25.34 30.16
C GLU A 28 25.71 24.77 28.99
N GLN A 29 26.14 25.65 28.06
CA GLN A 29 26.88 25.31 26.84
C GLN A 29 26.11 24.49 25.79
N VAL A 30 24.81 24.26 25.98
CA VAL A 30 23.94 23.56 25.04
C VAL A 30 23.11 24.57 24.26
N LEU A 31 23.07 24.42 22.93
CA LEU A 31 22.28 25.25 22.05
C LEU A 31 20.83 24.76 22.00
N TYR A 32 19.88 25.67 22.21
CA TYR A 32 18.45 25.41 22.09
C TYR A 32 17.82 26.33 21.04
N ARG A 33 16.86 25.80 20.29
CA ARG A 33 15.94 26.56 19.45
C ARG A 33 14.65 26.79 20.22
N LYS A 34 14.19 28.04 20.26
CA LYS A 34 12.88 28.43 20.79
C LYS A 34 11.80 28.05 19.78
N ALA A 35 10.92 27.14 20.17
CA ALA A 35 9.70 26.84 19.44
C ALA A 35 8.65 27.95 19.64
N PHE A 36 7.62 27.95 18.80
CA PHE A 36 6.57 28.97 18.84
C PHE A 36 5.72 28.88 20.12
N ASP A 37 5.55 27.67 20.65
CA ASP A 37 4.84 27.37 21.90
C ASP A 37 5.67 27.65 23.17
N GLY A 38 6.87 28.20 23.01
CA GLY A 38 7.80 28.48 24.12
C GLY A 38 8.66 27.29 24.54
N MET A 39 8.51 26.11 23.93
CA MET A 39 9.39 24.97 24.21
C MET A 39 10.83 25.26 23.75
N LEU A 40 11.80 24.79 24.54
CA LEU A 40 13.22 24.82 24.18
C LEU A 40 13.61 23.47 23.59
N LEU A 41 13.97 23.47 22.32
CA LEU A 41 14.38 22.28 21.58
C LEU A 41 15.90 22.22 21.54
N ARG A 42 16.50 21.18 22.12
CA ARG A 42 17.95 20.96 22.07
C ARG A 42 18.38 20.76 20.63
N CYS A 43 19.31 21.59 20.19
CA CYS A 43 19.95 21.43 18.89
C CYS A 43 20.92 20.26 18.97
N VAL A 44 20.78 19.32 18.04
CA VAL A 44 21.60 18.11 17.97
C VAL A 44 22.48 18.15 16.71
N ASP A 45 23.63 17.50 16.79
CA ASP A 45 24.51 17.34 15.63
C ASP A 45 24.05 16.20 14.71
N THR A 46 24.76 16.02 13.61
CA THR A 46 24.44 15.03 12.56
C THR A 46 24.53 13.58 13.03
N GLU A 47 25.43 13.26 13.97
CA GLU A 47 25.59 11.87 14.43
C GLU A 47 24.52 11.51 15.46
N GLU A 48 24.20 12.45 16.33
CA GLU A 48 23.12 12.30 17.28
C GLU A 48 21.74 12.31 16.59
N SER A 49 21.54 13.14 15.57
CA SER A 49 20.26 13.18 14.82
C SER A 49 19.93 11.84 14.17
N LYS A 50 20.93 11.15 13.59
CA LYS A 50 20.76 9.79 13.04
C LYS A 50 20.29 8.79 14.09
N LYS A 51 20.87 8.83 15.29
CA LYS A 51 20.48 7.96 16.41
C LYS A 51 19.06 8.26 16.87
N ILE A 52 18.73 9.53 17.05
CA ILE A 52 17.37 9.97 17.44
C ILE A 52 16.34 9.55 16.40
N LEU A 53 16.64 9.71 15.11
CA LEU A 53 15.77 9.26 14.01
C LEU A 53 15.55 7.74 14.07
N HIS A 54 16.63 6.97 14.18
CA HIS A 54 16.57 5.52 14.26
C HIS A 54 15.73 5.07 15.46
N GLU A 55 16.00 5.57 16.66
CA GLU A 55 15.25 5.19 17.87
C GLU A 55 13.78 5.65 17.81
N SER A 56 13.53 6.83 17.25
CA SER A 56 12.18 7.39 17.17
C SER A 56 11.30 6.63 16.17
N HIS A 57 11.89 6.11 15.09
CA HIS A 57 11.17 5.37 14.05
C HIS A 57 11.18 3.85 14.26
N SER A 58 12.37 3.26 14.45
CA SER A 58 12.65 1.81 14.51
C SER A 58 12.98 1.28 15.91
N GLY A 59 13.18 2.14 16.91
CA GLY A 59 13.57 1.73 18.26
C GLY A 59 12.45 1.02 19.04
N ILE A 60 12.68 0.78 20.33
CA ILE A 60 11.73 0.06 21.21
C ILE A 60 10.36 0.77 21.28
N CYS A 61 10.39 2.10 21.34
CA CYS A 61 9.19 2.93 21.28
C CYS A 61 8.89 3.40 19.83
N GLY A 62 9.55 2.83 18.84
CA GLY A 62 9.38 3.08 17.43
C GLY A 62 8.07 2.45 16.93
N GLY A 63 7.32 3.21 16.14
CA GLY A 63 6.03 2.75 15.59
C GLY A 63 6.01 2.69 14.08
N HIS A 64 7.17 2.75 13.42
CA HIS A 64 7.28 2.84 11.95
C HIS A 64 6.40 3.92 11.32
N PHE A 65 6.18 5.02 12.05
CA PHE A 65 5.32 6.11 11.61
C PHE A 65 5.93 6.84 10.41
N GLY A 66 5.07 7.41 9.56
CA GLY A 66 5.47 8.25 8.44
C GLY A 66 6.33 9.45 8.85
N GLY A 67 7.08 10.02 7.90
CA GLY A 67 8.11 11.04 8.18
C GLY A 67 7.62 12.23 8.99
N HIS A 68 6.44 12.78 8.67
CA HIS A 68 5.85 13.89 9.43
C HIS A 68 5.43 13.51 10.86
N ALA A 69 4.96 12.29 11.07
CA ALA A 69 4.61 11.81 12.41
C ALA A 69 5.88 11.57 13.25
N THR A 70 6.93 11.00 12.64
CA THR A 70 8.25 10.85 13.25
C THR A 70 8.87 12.21 13.61
N THR A 71 8.77 13.20 12.72
CA THR A 71 9.19 14.59 12.97
C THR A 71 8.50 15.20 14.19
N ARG A 72 7.16 15.08 14.25
CA ARG A 72 6.38 15.60 15.38
C ARG A 72 6.74 14.91 16.70
N LYS A 73 7.00 13.60 16.67
CA LYS A 73 7.46 12.85 17.85
C LYS A 73 8.80 13.38 18.35
N ILE A 74 9.78 13.54 17.47
CA ILE A 74 11.11 14.06 17.81
C ILE A 74 11.04 15.50 18.34
N HIS A 75 10.21 16.34 17.73
CA HIS A 75 9.98 17.70 18.21
C HIS A 75 9.37 17.71 19.62
N ARG A 76 8.40 16.82 19.90
CA ARG A 76 7.80 16.68 21.24
C ARG A 76 8.78 16.14 22.29
N MET A 77 9.77 15.36 21.87
CA MET A 77 10.88 14.92 22.73
C MET A 77 11.88 16.06 23.03
N GLY A 78 11.71 17.23 22.42
CA GLY A 78 12.54 18.39 22.68
C GLY A 78 13.82 18.45 21.84
N TYR A 79 13.85 17.81 20.67
CA TYR A 79 15.01 17.85 19.78
C TYR A 79 14.77 18.65 18.51
N PHE A 80 15.82 19.26 17.98
CA PHE A 80 15.77 20.04 16.76
C PHE A 80 17.07 19.97 15.97
N TRP A 81 16.94 19.90 14.64
CA TRP A 81 18.00 20.25 13.69
C TRP A 81 17.36 20.78 12.41
N PRO A 82 18.09 21.57 11.59
CA PRO A 82 17.50 22.30 10.47
C PRO A 82 16.75 21.46 9.44
N THR A 83 17.22 20.22 9.20
CA THR A 83 16.71 19.30 8.17
C THR A 83 15.82 18.19 8.74
N LEU A 84 15.40 18.27 10.01
CA LEU A 84 14.64 17.23 10.71
C LEU A 84 13.51 16.61 9.89
N GLU A 85 12.67 17.44 9.27
CA GLU A 85 11.54 16.95 8.50
C GLU A 85 11.97 16.19 7.23
N HIS A 86 12.93 16.75 6.50
CA HIS A 86 13.48 16.12 5.31
C HIS A 86 14.14 14.77 5.65
N ASP A 87 15.01 14.77 6.66
CA ASP A 87 15.75 13.59 7.08
C ASP A 87 14.80 12.50 7.60
N ALA A 88 13.73 12.86 8.31
CA ALA A 88 12.73 11.91 8.77
C ALA A 88 11.94 11.30 7.61
N VAL A 89 11.55 12.08 6.60
CA VAL A 89 10.87 11.58 5.40
C VAL A 89 11.79 10.64 4.61
N GLU A 90 13.03 11.06 4.37
CA GLU A 90 14.02 10.25 3.67
C GLU A 90 14.32 8.94 4.42
N PHE A 91 14.42 8.99 5.75
CA PHE A 91 14.64 7.81 6.58
C PHE A 91 13.51 6.78 6.44
N VAL A 92 12.25 7.22 6.46
CA VAL A 92 11.09 6.34 6.27
C VAL A 92 11.07 5.74 4.86
N HIS A 93 11.39 6.54 3.83
CA HIS A 93 11.49 6.04 2.46
C HIS A 93 12.57 4.96 2.30
N ARG A 94 13.65 5.02 3.08
CA ARG A 94 14.73 4.01 3.08
C ARG A 94 14.47 2.84 4.01
N CYS A 95 13.46 2.92 4.89
CA CYS A 95 13.18 1.86 5.86
C CYS A 95 12.60 0.62 5.15
N HIS A 96 13.38 -0.46 5.11
CA HIS A 96 12.98 -1.71 4.45
C HIS A 96 11.64 -2.25 4.96
N LYS A 97 11.42 -2.28 6.28
CA LYS A 97 10.15 -2.72 6.88
C LYS A 97 8.97 -1.87 6.40
N CYS A 98 9.14 -0.55 6.34
CA CYS A 98 8.08 0.31 5.82
C CYS A 98 7.82 0.07 4.33
N GLN A 99 8.85 -0.18 3.52
CA GLN A 99 8.67 -0.45 2.09
C GLN A 99 8.04 -1.82 1.81
N GLU A 100 8.36 -2.83 2.62
CA GLU A 100 7.82 -4.19 2.50
C GLU A 100 6.36 -4.28 2.96
N PHE A 101 6.02 -3.61 4.06
CA PHE A 101 4.68 -3.68 4.68
C PHE A 101 3.77 -2.49 4.35
N SER A 102 4.19 -1.58 3.47
CA SER A 102 3.34 -0.46 3.03
C SER A 102 2.09 -0.98 2.32
N HIS A 103 0.93 -0.41 2.65
CA HIS A 103 -0.34 -0.72 1.98
C HIS A 103 -0.46 -0.09 0.58
N GLU A 104 0.46 0.79 0.19
CA GLU A 104 0.43 1.46 -1.10
C GLU A 104 0.94 0.51 -2.19
N ILE A 105 0.01 -0.01 -3.00
CA ILE A 105 0.36 -0.72 -4.23
C ILE A 105 0.92 0.32 -5.20
N HIS A 106 2.24 0.44 -5.31
CA HIS A 106 2.91 1.35 -6.24
C HIS A 106 2.77 0.93 -7.72
N MET A 107 1.89 -0.03 -8.04
CA MET A 107 1.64 -0.42 -9.42
C MET A 107 0.69 0.57 -10.07
N PRO A 108 1.00 1.09 -11.27
CA PRO A 108 0.06 1.91 -12.00
C PRO A 108 -1.22 1.11 -12.26
N ALA A 109 -2.37 1.78 -12.17
CA ALA A 109 -3.64 1.16 -12.53
C ALA A 109 -3.56 0.67 -13.99
N GLN A 110 -3.73 -0.63 -14.20
CA GLN A 110 -3.78 -1.20 -15.54
C GLN A 110 -5.19 -1.01 -16.11
N ALA A 111 -5.28 -0.55 -17.37
CA ALA A 111 -6.57 -0.40 -18.04
C ALA A 111 -7.25 -1.76 -18.19
N LEU A 112 -8.47 -1.89 -17.65
CA LEU A 112 -9.31 -3.06 -17.85
C LEU A 112 -9.54 -3.28 -19.35
N GLN A 113 -9.26 -4.49 -19.84
CA GLN A 113 -9.52 -4.87 -21.21
C GLN A 113 -10.95 -5.43 -21.30
N PRO A 114 -11.90 -4.74 -21.95
CA PRO A 114 -13.25 -5.26 -22.10
C PRO A 114 -13.22 -6.50 -23.01
N ILE A 115 -14.02 -7.50 -22.65
CA ILE A 115 -14.14 -8.72 -23.45
C ILE A 115 -15.15 -8.44 -24.57
N ALA A 116 -14.64 -8.18 -25.78
CA ALA A 116 -15.47 -7.95 -26.96
C ALA A 116 -16.01 -9.28 -27.50
N THR A 117 -17.33 -9.44 -27.52
CA THR A 117 -17.99 -10.65 -28.01
C THR A 117 -18.86 -10.31 -29.22
N PRO A 118 -18.58 -10.90 -30.39
CA PRO A 118 -19.15 -10.40 -31.64
C PRO A 118 -20.59 -10.88 -31.91
N TRP A 119 -20.99 -12.03 -31.35
CA TRP A 119 -22.34 -12.58 -31.50
C TRP A 119 -22.74 -13.48 -30.30
N PRO A 120 -24.05 -13.70 -30.06
CA PRO A 120 -24.54 -14.58 -29.00
C PRO A 120 -23.88 -15.96 -29.02
N PHE A 121 -23.61 -16.49 -27.83
CA PHE A 121 -23.08 -17.85 -27.57
C PHE A 121 -21.65 -18.10 -28.08
N SER A 122 -20.96 -17.06 -28.59
CA SER A 122 -19.57 -17.16 -29.01
C SER A 122 -18.58 -17.30 -27.85
N THR A 123 -18.86 -16.65 -26.71
CA THR A 123 -17.95 -16.55 -25.58
C THR A 123 -18.69 -16.76 -24.27
N TRP A 124 -18.15 -17.64 -23.43
CA TRP A 124 -18.70 -17.97 -22.13
C TRP A 124 -17.67 -17.77 -21.03
N GLY A 125 -18.08 -17.16 -19.93
CA GLY A 125 -17.32 -17.12 -18.68
C GLY A 125 -17.78 -18.23 -17.74
N LEU A 126 -16.87 -19.09 -17.29
CA LEU A 126 -17.10 -20.11 -16.28
C LEU A 126 -16.61 -19.63 -14.91
N ASP A 127 -17.39 -19.90 -13.88
CA ASP A 127 -17.00 -19.64 -12.49
C ASP A 127 -17.52 -20.74 -11.56
N LEU A 128 -16.77 -20.99 -10.48
CA LEU A 128 -17.11 -21.94 -9.44
C LEU A 128 -17.39 -21.19 -8.14
N ILE A 129 -18.65 -21.23 -7.73
CA ILE A 129 -19.10 -20.56 -6.52
C ILE A 129 -18.97 -21.50 -5.33
N GLY A 130 -17.94 -21.21 -4.52
CA GLY A 130 -17.83 -21.56 -3.11
C GLY A 130 -17.66 -23.04 -2.78
N LYS A 131 -17.17 -23.31 -1.56
CA LYS A 131 -17.48 -24.55 -0.83
C LYS A 131 -18.46 -24.19 0.28
N PHE A 132 -19.74 -24.36 0.03
CA PHE A 132 -20.79 -24.06 1.01
C PHE A 132 -20.72 -25.00 2.21
N SER A 133 -20.87 -24.44 3.40
CA SER A 133 -20.95 -25.17 4.67
C SER A 133 -22.03 -24.54 5.55
N PRO A 134 -23.07 -25.27 5.96
CA PRO A 134 -23.29 -26.70 5.67
C PRO A 134 -23.66 -26.96 4.19
N SER A 135 -23.43 -28.20 3.73
CA SER A 135 -23.92 -28.65 2.42
C SER A 135 -25.45 -28.63 2.37
N SER A 136 -26.02 -28.59 1.18
CA SER A 136 -27.45 -28.86 0.96
C SER A 136 -27.84 -30.28 1.43
N THR A 137 -29.14 -30.53 1.54
CA THR A 137 -29.68 -31.85 1.92
C THR A 137 -29.15 -32.98 1.05
N ASP A 138 -28.93 -32.73 -0.24
CA ASP A 138 -28.42 -33.71 -1.21
C ASP A 138 -26.88 -33.69 -1.32
N GLY A 139 -26.19 -32.98 -0.42
CA GLY A 139 -24.73 -32.96 -0.33
C GLY A 139 -24.03 -31.99 -1.27
N HIS A 140 -24.75 -31.23 -2.12
CA HIS A 140 -24.15 -30.19 -2.97
C HIS A 140 -23.57 -29.07 -2.11
N ASN A 141 -22.36 -28.67 -2.45
CA ASN A 141 -21.59 -27.63 -1.77
C ASN A 141 -20.79 -26.74 -2.73
N PHE A 142 -20.91 -26.92 -4.04
CA PHE A 142 -20.41 -26.00 -5.05
C PHE A 142 -21.53 -25.69 -6.04
N ILE A 143 -21.42 -24.57 -6.75
CA ILE A 143 -22.24 -24.29 -7.95
C ILE A 143 -21.30 -23.94 -9.08
N ILE A 144 -21.36 -24.65 -10.19
CA ILE A 144 -20.75 -24.20 -11.44
C ILE A 144 -21.71 -23.26 -12.16
N THR A 145 -21.18 -22.15 -12.65
CA THR A 145 -21.93 -21.18 -13.45
C THR A 145 -21.23 -20.95 -14.78
N ALA A 146 -22.02 -20.74 -15.83
CA ALA A 146 -21.56 -20.26 -17.12
C ALA A 146 -22.39 -19.05 -17.53
N THR A 147 -21.73 -17.93 -17.79
CA THR A 147 -22.38 -16.71 -18.28
C THR A 147 -21.95 -16.46 -19.72
N GLU A 148 -22.90 -16.45 -20.64
CA GLU A 148 -22.67 -16.03 -22.02
C GLU A 148 -22.49 -14.52 -22.08
N TYR A 149 -21.45 -14.05 -22.74
CA TYR A 149 -21.00 -12.67 -22.58
C TYR A 149 -21.73 -11.62 -23.41
N PHE A 150 -22.42 -12.00 -24.49
CA PHE A 150 -23.20 -11.07 -25.32
C PHE A 150 -24.57 -10.75 -24.69
N THR A 151 -25.37 -11.78 -24.47
CA THR A 151 -26.75 -11.71 -23.96
C THR A 151 -26.82 -11.69 -22.43
N LYS A 152 -25.72 -12.04 -21.74
CA LYS A 152 -25.68 -12.29 -20.29
C LYS A 152 -26.58 -13.45 -19.84
N TRP A 153 -26.86 -14.40 -20.74
CA TRP A 153 -27.54 -15.65 -20.40
C TRP A 153 -26.71 -16.47 -19.42
N VAL A 154 -27.35 -17.07 -18.41
CA VAL A 154 -26.68 -17.83 -17.35
C VAL A 154 -27.17 -19.27 -17.30
N GLU A 155 -26.23 -20.21 -17.28
CA GLU A 155 -26.44 -21.60 -16.88
C GLU A 155 -25.79 -21.85 -15.53
N ALA A 156 -26.45 -22.58 -14.63
CA ALA A 156 -25.92 -22.91 -13.33
C ALA A 156 -26.29 -24.34 -12.93
N MET A 157 -25.37 -25.07 -12.30
CA MET A 157 -25.58 -26.43 -11.84
C MET A 157 -24.95 -26.67 -10.47
N PRO A 158 -25.69 -27.22 -9.49
CA PRO A 158 -25.14 -27.56 -8.19
C PRO A 158 -24.24 -28.81 -8.31
N LEU A 159 -23.13 -28.81 -7.57
CA LEU A 159 -22.10 -29.85 -7.60
C LEU A 159 -21.77 -30.33 -6.17
N THR A 160 -21.56 -31.63 -6.03
CA THR A 160 -21.05 -32.26 -4.78
C THR A 160 -19.53 -32.34 -4.77
N THR A 161 -18.91 -32.43 -5.96
CA THR A 161 -17.46 -32.43 -6.18
C THR A 161 -17.14 -31.68 -7.47
N VAL A 162 -15.90 -31.21 -7.61
CA VAL A 162 -15.44 -30.39 -8.74
C VAL A 162 -14.28 -31.03 -9.54
N PRO A 163 -14.35 -32.32 -9.92
CA PRO A 163 -13.35 -32.90 -10.84
C PRO A 163 -13.54 -32.35 -12.25
N GLY A 164 -12.46 -32.31 -13.04
CA GLY A 164 -12.49 -31.83 -14.43
C GLY A 164 -13.55 -32.52 -15.29
N SER A 165 -13.74 -33.84 -15.11
CA SER A 165 -14.75 -34.61 -15.84
C SER A 165 -16.20 -34.17 -15.59
N VAL A 166 -16.51 -33.63 -14.40
CA VAL A 166 -17.84 -33.07 -14.09
C VAL A 166 -18.03 -31.72 -14.78
N ILE A 167 -16.97 -30.90 -14.81
CA ILE A 167 -16.97 -29.62 -15.53
C ILE A 167 -17.11 -29.85 -17.04
N ALA A 168 -16.37 -30.80 -17.60
CA ALA A 168 -16.46 -31.18 -19.01
C ALA A 168 -17.88 -31.64 -19.38
N LYS A 169 -18.52 -32.45 -18.54
CA LYS A 169 -19.93 -32.86 -18.71
C LYS A 169 -20.88 -31.68 -18.64
N PHE A 170 -20.65 -30.72 -17.75
CA PHE A 170 -21.43 -29.49 -17.68
C PHE A 170 -21.30 -28.68 -18.98
N ILE A 171 -20.08 -28.45 -19.46
CA ILE A 171 -19.84 -27.73 -20.73
C ILE A 171 -20.51 -28.46 -21.90
N LEU A 172 -20.34 -29.78 -22.01
CA LEU A 172 -20.93 -30.56 -23.08
C LEU A 172 -22.46 -30.47 -23.07
N ASN A 173 -23.09 -30.75 -21.92
CA ASN A 173 -24.54 -30.90 -21.84
C ASN A 173 -25.27 -29.57 -21.77
N GLN A 174 -24.74 -28.60 -21.01
CA GLN A 174 -25.41 -27.33 -20.75
C GLN A 174 -25.05 -26.24 -21.76
N ILE A 175 -23.90 -26.35 -22.42
CA ILE A 175 -23.44 -25.35 -23.41
C ILE A 175 -23.49 -25.96 -24.82
N ILE A 176 -22.67 -26.97 -25.11
CA ILE A 176 -22.46 -27.46 -26.48
C ILE A 176 -23.73 -28.07 -27.08
N CYS A 177 -24.38 -28.99 -26.36
CA CYS A 177 -25.57 -29.68 -26.85
C CYS A 177 -26.78 -28.76 -27.02
N ARG A 178 -26.81 -27.59 -26.37
CA ARG A 178 -27.96 -26.68 -26.36
C ARG A 178 -27.77 -25.48 -27.27
N TYR A 179 -26.56 -24.93 -27.33
CA TYR A 179 -26.27 -23.66 -28.01
C TYR A 179 -25.20 -23.79 -29.10
N GLY A 180 -24.56 -24.96 -29.22
CA GLY A 180 -23.45 -25.20 -30.14
C GLY A 180 -22.08 -24.99 -29.49
N ILE A 181 -21.03 -25.23 -30.28
CA ILE A 181 -19.64 -25.15 -29.80
C ILE A 181 -19.26 -23.66 -29.64
N PRO A 182 -18.90 -23.20 -28.43
CA PRO A 182 -18.44 -21.84 -28.23
C PRO A 182 -17.07 -21.63 -28.88
N GLN A 183 -16.78 -20.40 -29.30
CA GLN A 183 -15.45 -20.04 -29.81
C GLN A 183 -14.44 -19.87 -28.68
N ILE A 184 -14.89 -19.32 -27.55
CA ILE A 184 -14.04 -19.02 -26.39
C ILE A 184 -14.76 -19.40 -25.09
N ILE A 185 -14.04 -20.10 -24.21
CA ILE A 185 -14.44 -20.29 -22.82
C ILE A 185 -13.35 -19.67 -21.95
N ILE A 186 -13.76 -18.81 -21.02
CA ILE A 186 -12.89 -18.08 -20.10
C ILE A 186 -13.21 -18.56 -18.69
N SER A 187 -12.22 -19.02 -17.94
CA SER A 187 -12.35 -19.33 -16.51
C SER A 187 -11.30 -18.58 -15.71
N ASP A 188 -11.41 -18.61 -14.39
CA ASP A 188 -10.29 -18.25 -13.53
C ASP A 188 -9.18 -19.33 -13.59
N ASN A 189 -8.11 -19.08 -12.84
CA ASN A 189 -6.97 -20.00 -12.73
C ASN A 189 -7.20 -21.11 -11.68
N GLY A 190 -8.45 -21.39 -11.30
CA GLY A 190 -8.82 -22.43 -10.36
C GLY A 190 -8.33 -23.81 -10.81
N THR A 191 -7.87 -24.61 -9.85
CA THR A 191 -7.32 -25.96 -10.11
C THR A 191 -8.32 -26.86 -10.83
N SER A 192 -9.60 -26.72 -10.53
CA SER A 192 -10.69 -27.44 -11.19
C SER A 192 -10.78 -27.17 -12.70
N PHE A 193 -10.25 -26.06 -13.20
CA PHE A 193 -10.23 -25.74 -14.63
C PHE A 193 -8.89 -26.05 -15.31
N LYS A 194 -7.88 -26.51 -14.56
CA LYS A 194 -6.53 -26.86 -15.06
C LYS A 194 -6.28 -28.36 -14.97
N ASN A 195 -7.04 -29.15 -15.72
CA ASN A 195 -6.86 -30.60 -15.80
C ASN A 195 -6.44 -30.99 -17.22
N GLU A 196 -5.63 -32.05 -17.35
CA GLU A 196 -5.16 -32.60 -18.64
C GLU A 196 -6.14 -33.64 -19.24
N GLU A 197 -7.17 -34.01 -18.48
CA GLU A 197 -8.19 -35.01 -18.84
C GLU A 197 -9.51 -34.38 -19.32
#